data_AF-A0A4Q5Z6F5-F1
#
_entry.id   AF-A0A4Q5Z6F5-F1
#
_cell.length_a   1.000
_cell.length_b   1.000
_cell.length_c   1.000
_cell.angle_alpha   90.00
_cell.angle_beta   90.00
_cell.angle_gamma   90.00
#
_symmetry.space_group_name_H-M   'P 1'
#
loop_
_entity.id
_entity.type
_entity.pdbx_description
1 polymer ?
#
loop_
_entity_poly.entity_id
_entity_poly.type
_entity_poly.pdbx_seq_one_letter_code
_entity_poly.pdbx_strand_id
1 'polypeptide(L)'
;MEETMLKSEALSLAQKNMLDYFETHDVKYVTEDSVFRNMNTGETYSGRAEIGAMLHFLYHVLFDAKAVVDNHLITEDKVMVEGRIVGKHIGEMNGIKATGKEVNFPICVTYRLKDGLIKEANIYTANDVLMQQLGINHQAPKSKTTFLVRDIFQLKFGQYKAAKNLLNEALEKAMLPEAQHARVLTDFTGDAYRLVFEEGFDSLTDYEISLTTSMRSAEWQAWYERFKPLVERSHREILKQVI
;
A
#
# COMPACT_ATOMS: atom_id res chain seq x y z
N MET A 1 -6.59 13.17 37.66
CA MET A 1 -8.08 13.21 37.58
C MET A 1 -8.50 14.08 36.43
N GLU A 2 -8.07 15.35 36.39
CA GLU A 2 -8.36 16.30 35.29
C GLU A 2 -7.79 15.84 33.92
N GLU A 3 -6.52 15.43 33.85
CA GLU A 3 -5.93 14.89 32.61
C GLU A 3 -6.66 13.63 32.10
N THR A 4 -7.11 12.78 33.02
CA THR A 4 -7.87 11.56 32.71
C THR A 4 -9.25 11.88 32.15
N MET A 5 -9.91 12.92 32.67
CA MET A 5 -11.20 13.38 32.14
C MET A 5 -11.06 14.02 30.76
N LEU A 6 -10.03 14.87 30.56
CA LEU A 6 -9.76 15.49 29.26
C LEU A 6 -9.49 14.46 28.15
N LYS A 7 -8.70 13.41 28.45
CA LYS A 7 -8.48 12.29 27.52
C LYS A 7 -9.79 11.55 27.21
N SER A 8 -10.62 11.32 28.22
CA SER A 8 -11.94 10.68 28.04
C SER A 8 -12.88 11.51 27.14
N GLU A 9 -12.87 12.84 27.27
CA GLU A 9 -13.69 13.73 26.43
C GLU A 9 -13.18 13.78 24.99
N ALA A 10 -11.86 13.91 24.80
CA ALA A 10 -11.25 13.87 23.47
C ALA A 10 -11.53 12.55 22.75
N LEU A 11 -11.43 11.43 23.45
CA LEU A 11 -11.76 10.10 22.91
C LEU A 11 -13.23 10.03 22.49
N SER A 12 -14.14 10.51 23.34
CA SER A 12 -15.59 10.49 23.05
C SER A 12 -15.93 11.33 21.82
N LEU A 13 -15.29 12.49 21.67
CA LEU A 13 -15.46 13.35 20.49
C LEU A 13 -14.90 12.67 19.23
N ALA A 14 -13.70 12.10 19.31
CA ALA A 14 -13.09 11.36 18.21
C ALA A 14 -13.97 10.19 17.77
N GLN A 15 -14.46 9.38 18.71
CA GLN A 15 -15.36 8.26 18.43
C GLN A 15 -16.62 8.71 17.71
N LYS A 16 -17.31 9.72 18.25
CA LYS A 16 -18.53 10.25 17.64
C LYS A 16 -18.29 10.73 16.21
N ASN A 17 -17.32 11.63 16.03
CA ASN A 17 -17.04 12.23 14.73
C ASN A 17 -16.61 11.20 13.69
N MET A 18 -15.80 10.23 14.08
CA MET A 18 -15.30 9.22 13.15
C MET A 18 -16.37 8.21 12.76
N LEU A 19 -17.23 7.80 13.68
CA LEU A 19 -18.37 6.93 13.35
C LEU A 19 -19.33 7.63 12.38
N ASP A 20 -19.67 8.90 12.63
CA ASP A 20 -20.48 9.68 11.68
C ASP A 20 -19.77 9.83 10.32
N TYR A 21 -18.46 10.08 10.32
CA TYR A 21 -17.67 10.20 9.09
C TYR A 21 -17.62 8.89 8.29
N PHE A 22 -17.54 7.72 8.93
CA PHE A 22 -17.54 6.43 8.22
C PHE A 22 -18.83 6.20 7.44
N GLU A 23 -19.96 6.67 7.97
CA GLU A 23 -21.26 6.54 7.32
C GLU A 23 -21.45 7.57 6.21
N THR A 24 -20.99 8.81 6.44
CA THR A 24 -21.36 9.96 5.61
C THR A 24 -20.29 10.43 4.65
N HIS A 25 -19.02 10.18 4.97
CA HIS A 25 -17.85 10.79 4.34
C HIS A 25 -17.93 12.34 4.26
N ASP A 26 -18.66 12.97 5.18
CA ASP A 26 -18.86 14.42 5.19
C ASP A 26 -17.57 15.15 5.57
N VAL A 27 -17.10 16.01 4.67
CA VAL A 27 -15.86 16.77 4.83
C VAL A 27 -15.89 17.77 5.99
N LYS A 28 -17.03 18.01 6.63
CA LYS A 28 -17.07 18.77 7.89
C LYS A 28 -16.22 18.13 9.00
N TYR A 29 -16.02 16.81 8.96
CA TYR A 29 -15.19 16.06 9.90
C TYR A 29 -13.69 16.08 9.55
N VAL A 30 -13.30 16.83 8.51
CA VAL A 30 -11.93 16.98 8.03
C VAL A 30 -11.44 18.40 8.38
N THR A 31 -10.18 18.58 8.78
CA THR A 31 -9.61 19.93 8.98
C THR A 31 -9.47 20.66 7.64
N GLU A 32 -9.40 22.00 7.66
CA GLU A 32 -9.30 22.79 6.43
C GLU A 32 -8.02 22.51 5.64
N ASP A 33 -6.95 22.14 6.36
CA ASP A 33 -5.60 21.92 5.87
C ASP A 33 -5.22 20.42 5.85
N SER A 34 -6.21 19.52 5.80
CA SER A 34 -5.97 18.08 5.81
C SER A 34 -5.30 17.59 4.54
N VAL A 35 -4.59 16.46 4.66
CA VAL A 35 -3.95 15.81 3.52
C VAL A 35 -4.30 14.32 3.49
N PHE A 36 -4.95 13.89 2.42
CA PHE A 36 -5.24 12.48 2.18
C PHE A 36 -4.28 11.94 1.13
N ARG A 37 -3.76 10.73 1.34
CA ARG A 37 -2.79 10.08 0.47
C ARG A 37 -3.30 8.72 0.06
N ASN A 38 -3.42 8.50 -1.25
CA ASN A 38 -3.57 7.16 -1.77
C ASN A 38 -2.18 6.52 -1.81
N MET A 39 -1.96 5.50 -0.98
CA MET A 39 -0.65 4.89 -0.85
C MET A 39 -0.30 4.00 -2.04
N ASN A 40 -1.31 3.47 -2.75
CA ASN A 40 -1.11 2.64 -3.93
C ASN A 40 -0.63 3.44 -5.14
N THR A 41 -1.22 4.63 -5.36
CA THR A 41 -0.94 5.49 -6.52
C THR A 41 0.04 6.63 -6.21
N GLY A 42 0.18 6.98 -4.94
CA GLY A 42 0.96 8.13 -4.50
C GLY A 42 0.26 9.48 -4.65
N GLU A 43 -0.98 9.51 -5.15
CA GLU A 43 -1.81 10.72 -5.25
C GLU A 43 -2.06 11.34 -3.87
N THR A 44 -2.20 12.66 -3.85
CA THR A 44 -2.41 13.43 -2.63
C THR A 44 -3.49 14.47 -2.88
N TYR A 45 -4.41 14.61 -1.92
CA TYR A 45 -5.53 15.54 -1.96
C TYR A 45 -5.49 16.43 -0.72
N SER A 46 -5.53 17.74 -0.92
CA SER A 46 -5.33 18.74 0.14
C SER A 46 -6.57 19.59 0.37
N GLY A 47 -6.98 19.68 1.63
CA GLY A 47 -8.14 20.45 2.07
C GLY A 47 -9.48 19.82 1.68
N ARG A 48 -10.55 20.35 2.29
CA ARG A 48 -11.91 19.78 2.20
C ARG A 48 -12.43 19.68 0.77
N ALA A 49 -12.10 20.64 -0.10
CA ALA A 49 -12.59 20.66 -1.47
C ALA A 49 -12.04 19.50 -2.30
N GLU A 50 -10.72 19.30 -2.31
CA GLU A 50 -10.10 18.21 -3.06
C GLU A 50 -10.45 16.84 -2.47
N ILE A 51 -10.47 16.74 -1.13
CA ILE A 51 -10.84 15.51 -0.43
C ILE A 51 -12.31 15.15 -0.72
N GLY A 52 -13.22 16.11 -0.67
CA GLY A 52 -14.63 15.90 -0.99
C GLY A 52 -14.84 15.51 -2.46
N ALA A 53 -14.13 16.16 -3.38
CA ALA A 53 -14.16 15.80 -4.80
C ALA A 53 -13.64 14.38 -5.05
N MET A 54 -12.57 13.97 -4.36
CA MET A 54 -12.03 12.61 -4.41
C MET A 54 -13.03 11.58 -3.88
N LEU A 55 -13.64 11.82 -2.72
CA LEU A 55 -14.64 10.92 -2.12
C LEU A 55 -15.87 10.78 -3.03
N HIS A 56 -16.38 11.90 -3.55
CA HIS A 56 -17.48 11.90 -4.50
C HIS A 56 -17.11 11.15 -5.78
N PHE A 57 -15.91 11.39 -6.34
CA PHE A 57 -15.44 10.68 -7.51
C PHE A 57 -15.42 9.16 -7.26
N LEU A 58 -14.86 8.70 -6.15
CA LEU A 58 -14.77 7.28 -5.82
C LEU A 58 -16.15 6.62 -5.69
N TYR A 59 -17.05 7.19 -4.86
CA TYR A 59 -18.31 6.53 -4.48
C TYR A 59 -19.50 6.80 -5.40
N HIS A 60 -19.43 7.82 -6.26
CA HIS A 60 -20.57 8.23 -7.09
C HIS A 60 -20.25 8.43 -8.57
N VAL A 61 -18.98 8.47 -8.98
CA VAL A 61 -18.59 8.66 -10.39
C VAL A 61 -17.87 7.43 -10.93
N LEU A 62 -16.86 6.94 -10.21
CA LEU A 62 -16.12 5.75 -10.57
C LEU A 62 -16.90 4.49 -10.21
N PHE A 63 -17.43 4.46 -9.00
CA PHE A 63 -18.35 3.43 -8.55
C PHE A 63 -19.69 4.03 -8.16
N ASP A 64 -20.74 3.22 -8.21
CA ASP A 64 -21.95 3.40 -7.41
C ASP A 64 -21.76 2.46 -6.21
N ALA A 65 -21.18 2.98 -5.14
CA ALA A 65 -20.67 2.16 -4.05
C ALA A 65 -20.79 2.81 -2.69
N LYS A 66 -20.59 1.99 -1.66
CA LYS A 66 -20.48 2.41 -0.27
C LYS A 66 -19.28 1.76 0.40
N ALA A 67 -18.76 2.42 1.44
CA ALA A 67 -17.88 1.78 2.39
C ALA A 67 -18.67 0.88 3.33
N VAL A 68 -18.16 -0.32 3.59
CA VAL A 68 -18.61 -1.20 4.66
C VAL A 68 -17.45 -1.34 5.63
N VAL A 69 -17.59 -0.78 6.84
CA VAL A 69 -16.59 -0.91 7.90
C VAL A 69 -16.74 -2.28 8.54
N ASP A 70 -15.66 -3.06 8.54
CA ASP A 70 -15.61 -4.38 9.16
C ASP A 70 -14.99 -4.29 10.57
N ASN A 71 -13.96 -3.45 10.74
CA ASN A 71 -13.26 -3.26 12.01
C ASN A 71 -12.69 -1.84 12.11
N HIS A 72 -12.57 -1.32 13.34
CA HIS A 72 -11.88 -0.05 13.58
C HIS A 72 -11.22 0.02 14.96
N LEU A 73 -10.19 0.84 15.05
CA LEU A 73 -9.56 1.26 16.31
C LEU A 73 -9.55 2.78 16.33
N ILE A 74 -10.16 3.39 17.35
CA ILE A 74 -10.21 4.85 17.52
C ILE A 74 -9.54 5.21 18.84
N THR A 75 -8.53 6.08 18.76
CA THR A 75 -7.94 6.80 19.89
C THR A 75 -8.29 8.28 19.77
N GLU A 76 -7.82 9.08 20.72
CA GLU A 76 -7.98 10.54 20.72
C GLU A 76 -7.34 11.21 19.50
N ASP A 77 -6.24 10.64 18.99
CA ASP A 77 -5.36 11.24 17.99
C ASP A 77 -5.17 10.40 16.72
N LYS A 78 -5.60 9.13 16.72
CA LYS A 78 -5.41 8.21 15.60
C LYS A 78 -6.61 7.31 15.42
N VAL A 79 -6.81 6.92 14.17
CA VAL A 79 -7.84 5.96 13.80
C VAL A 79 -7.27 4.99 12.78
N MET A 80 -7.64 3.73 12.88
CA MET A 80 -7.47 2.74 11.83
C MET A 80 -8.81 2.14 11.51
N VAL A 81 -9.10 1.97 10.23
CA VAL A 81 -10.30 1.32 9.72
C VAL A 81 -9.89 0.22 8.77
N GLU A 82 -10.48 -0.95 8.94
CA GLU A 82 -10.51 -2.02 7.95
C GLU A 82 -11.95 -2.14 7.43
N GLY A 83 -12.10 -2.25 6.12
CA GLY A 83 -13.41 -2.38 5.52
C GLY A 83 -13.33 -2.80 4.07
N ARG A 84 -14.44 -2.64 3.37
CA ARG A 84 -14.59 -2.97 1.95
C ARG A 84 -15.34 -1.87 1.22
N ILE A 85 -14.97 -1.64 -0.02
CA ILE A 85 -15.78 -0.85 -0.96
C ILE A 85 -16.66 -1.85 -1.71
N VAL A 86 -17.98 -1.68 -1.59
CA VAL A 86 -18.98 -2.58 -2.18
C VAL A 86 -19.91 -1.79 -3.07
N GLY A 87 -20.05 -2.21 -4.33
CA GLY A 87 -20.91 -1.53 -5.29
C GLY A 87 -20.62 -1.95 -6.72
N LYS A 88 -20.82 -1.03 -7.67
CA LYS A 88 -20.73 -1.32 -9.10
C LYS A 88 -19.80 -0.35 -9.82
N HIS A 89 -18.96 -0.85 -10.74
CA HIS A 89 -18.07 -0.01 -11.55
C HIS A 89 -18.82 0.69 -12.69
N ILE A 90 -18.96 2.01 -12.59
CA ILE A 90 -19.79 2.85 -13.48
C ILE A 90 -19.02 3.96 -14.20
N GLY A 91 -17.77 4.23 -13.80
CA GLY A 91 -16.91 5.25 -14.42
C GLY A 91 -15.72 4.66 -15.15
N GLU A 92 -14.90 5.52 -15.75
CA GLU A 92 -13.63 5.12 -16.34
C GLU A 92 -12.49 5.29 -15.33
N MET A 93 -11.58 4.31 -15.27
CA MET A 93 -10.37 4.34 -14.43
C MET A 93 -9.17 3.91 -15.25
N ASN A 94 -8.20 4.81 -15.43
CA ASN A 94 -6.92 4.50 -16.07
C ASN A 94 -7.05 3.77 -17.44
N GLY A 95 -8.02 4.19 -18.27
CA GLY A 95 -8.32 3.58 -19.57
C GLY A 95 -9.24 2.34 -19.51
N ILE A 96 -9.57 1.86 -18.32
CA ILE A 96 -10.58 0.82 -18.10
C ILE A 96 -11.94 1.52 -18.10
N LYS A 97 -12.70 1.35 -19.20
CA LYS A 97 -14.08 1.85 -19.29
C LYS A 97 -14.97 1.25 -18.20
N ALA A 98 -16.07 1.93 -17.90
CA ALA A 98 -17.13 1.44 -17.03
C ALA A 98 -17.57 0.02 -17.44
N THR A 99 -17.23 -0.97 -16.60
CA THR A 99 -17.48 -2.39 -16.92
C THR A 99 -18.89 -2.83 -16.52
N GLY A 100 -19.55 -2.08 -15.64
CA GLY A 100 -20.85 -2.44 -15.07
C GLY A 100 -20.80 -3.67 -14.16
N LYS A 101 -19.61 -4.13 -13.76
CA LYS A 101 -19.46 -5.28 -12.86
C LYS A 101 -19.62 -4.85 -11.41
N GLU A 102 -20.15 -5.76 -10.60
CA GLU A 102 -20.13 -5.65 -9.14
C GLU A 102 -18.69 -5.79 -8.64
N VAL A 103 -18.35 -4.99 -7.62
CA VAL A 103 -17.06 -4.97 -6.96
C VAL A 103 -17.25 -5.06 -5.45
N ASN A 104 -16.30 -5.72 -4.80
CA ASN A 104 -16.23 -5.88 -3.35
C ASN A 104 -14.76 -6.10 -3.00
N PHE A 105 -14.04 -5.03 -2.70
CA PHE A 105 -12.60 -5.10 -2.49
C PHE A 105 -12.18 -4.45 -1.15
N PRO A 106 -11.19 -5.03 -0.45
CA PRO A 106 -10.68 -4.50 0.81
C PRO A 106 -10.09 -3.08 0.70
N ILE A 107 -10.30 -2.31 1.78
CA ILE A 107 -9.69 -1.02 2.05
C ILE A 107 -9.22 -0.97 3.51
N CYS A 108 -8.04 -0.39 3.74
CA CYS A 108 -7.57 -0.01 5.05
C CYS A 108 -7.21 1.48 5.04
N VAL A 109 -7.66 2.24 6.04
CA VAL A 109 -7.33 3.66 6.14
C VAL A 109 -6.81 3.96 7.54
N THR A 110 -5.68 4.65 7.61
CA THR A 110 -5.18 5.22 8.85
C THR A 110 -5.43 6.72 8.83
N TYR A 111 -5.93 7.26 9.92
CA TYR A 111 -6.15 8.69 10.10
C TYR A 111 -5.34 9.21 11.28
N ARG A 112 -4.86 10.45 11.16
CA ARG A 112 -4.44 11.26 12.31
C ARG A 112 -5.49 12.32 12.57
N LEU A 113 -5.84 12.49 13.82
CA LEU A 113 -6.83 13.44 14.27
C LEU A 113 -6.17 14.67 14.90
N LYS A 114 -6.85 15.80 14.77
CA LYS A 114 -6.57 17.03 15.51
C LYS A 114 -7.91 17.59 15.96
N ASP A 115 -8.08 17.76 17.28
CA ASP A 115 -9.31 18.29 17.89
C ASP A 115 -10.57 17.50 17.46
N GLY A 116 -10.44 16.17 17.34
CA GLY A 116 -11.52 15.27 16.91
C GLY A 116 -11.86 15.31 15.42
N LEU A 117 -11.07 16.03 14.60
CA LEU A 117 -11.22 16.12 13.14
C LEU A 117 -10.04 15.46 12.43
N ILE A 118 -10.26 14.96 11.21
CA ILE A 118 -9.23 14.27 10.42
C ILE A 118 -8.25 15.29 9.86
N LYS A 119 -6.97 15.19 10.24
CA LYS A 119 -5.86 16.02 9.76
C LYS A 119 -5.04 15.34 8.65
N GLU A 120 -4.84 14.03 8.75
CA GLU A 120 -4.13 13.25 7.72
C GLU A 120 -4.85 11.92 7.50
N ALA A 121 -4.81 11.39 6.27
CA ALA A 121 -5.23 10.02 5.98
C ALA A 121 -4.23 9.33 5.05
N ASN A 122 -3.89 8.08 5.34
CA ASN A 122 -3.23 7.18 4.39
C ASN A 122 -4.20 6.06 4.03
N ILE A 123 -4.52 5.94 2.75
CA ILE A 123 -5.50 5.03 2.18
C ILE A 123 -4.76 3.90 1.47
N TYR A 124 -5.10 2.66 1.82
CA TYR A 124 -4.57 1.43 1.23
C TYR A 124 -5.74 0.63 0.66
N THR A 125 -5.68 0.26 -0.62
CA THR A 125 -6.71 -0.56 -1.28
C THR A 125 -6.11 -1.81 -1.90
N ALA A 126 -6.86 -2.91 -1.86
CA ALA A 126 -6.50 -4.15 -2.56
C ALA A 126 -6.87 -4.02 -4.06
N ASN A 127 -6.02 -3.32 -4.80
CA ASN A 127 -6.26 -3.03 -6.22
C ASN A 127 -6.19 -4.29 -7.08
N ASP A 128 -5.38 -5.27 -6.72
CA ASP A 128 -5.31 -6.58 -7.37
C ASP A 128 -6.67 -7.29 -7.37
N VAL A 129 -7.35 -7.31 -6.22
CA VAL A 129 -8.71 -7.86 -6.05
C VAL A 129 -9.68 -7.11 -6.94
N LEU A 130 -9.61 -5.78 -6.96
CA LEU A 130 -10.44 -4.95 -7.84
C LEU A 130 -10.21 -5.29 -9.31
N MET A 131 -8.95 -5.30 -9.79
CA MET A 131 -8.64 -5.60 -11.20
C MET A 131 -9.12 -6.99 -11.62
N GLN A 132 -8.94 -7.98 -10.76
CA GLN A 132 -9.46 -9.33 -10.97
C GLN A 132 -10.98 -9.34 -11.13
N GLN A 133 -11.71 -8.63 -10.27
CA GLN A 133 -13.17 -8.51 -10.35
C GLN A 133 -13.62 -7.78 -11.63
N LEU A 134 -12.85 -6.79 -12.08
CA LEU A 134 -13.09 -6.11 -13.35
C LEU A 134 -12.75 -6.99 -14.57
N GLY A 135 -12.09 -8.13 -14.38
CA GLY A 135 -11.67 -9.06 -15.43
C GLY A 135 -10.52 -8.51 -16.26
N ILE A 136 -9.71 -7.64 -15.66
CA ILE A 136 -8.51 -7.08 -16.27
C ILE A 136 -7.31 -7.89 -15.81
N ASN A 137 -6.65 -8.57 -16.74
CA ASN A 137 -5.29 -9.05 -16.54
C ASN A 137 -4.35 -7.88 -16.85
N HIS A 138 -3.53 -7.52 -15.88
CA HIS A 138 -2.86 -6.23 -15.77
C HIS A 138 -2.08 -5.75 -17.00
N GLN A 139 -2.33 -4.50 -17.39
CA GLN A 139 -1.34 -3.61 -17.99
C GLN A 139 -1.34 -2.31 -17.19
N ALA A 140 -0.21 -1.97 -16.57
CA ALA A 140 -0.07 -0.83 -15.69
C ALA A 140 -0.27 0.50 -16.44
N PRO A 141 -0.98 1.49 -15.86
CA PRO A 141 -0.85 2.86 -16.32
C PRO A 141 0.57 3.36 -16.06
N LYS A 142 1.14 4.11 -17.02
CA LYS A 142 2.45 4.79 -16.88
C LYS A 142 2.36 5.92 -15.86
N SER A 143 2.42 5.59 -14.58
CA SER A 143 2.58 6.55 -13.49
C SER A 143 3.97 7.17 -13.54
N LYS A 144 4.08 8.44 -13.13
CA LYS A 144 5.35 9.18 -13.01
C LYS A 144 6.03 8.96 -11.65
N THR A 145 5.40 8.18 -10.77
CA THR A 145 5.90 7.88 -9.41
C THR A 145 6.59 6.53 -9.44
N THR A 146 7.86 6.47 -9.06
CA THR A 146 8.58 5.20 -8.87
C THR A 146 8.58 4.82 -7.38
N PHE A 147 8.11 3.63 -7.05
CA PHE A 147 8.31 2.99 -5.75
C PHE A 147 9.55 2.11 -5.81
N LEU A 148 10.47 2.28 -4.87
CA LEU A 148 11.62 1.39 -4.69
C LEU A 148 11.31 0.41 -3.58
N VAL A 149 11.32 -0.88 -3.91
CA VAL A 149 11.19 -1.97 -2.95
C VAL A 149 12.57 -2.55 -2.71
N ARG A 150 12.99 -2.60 -1.45
CA ARG A 150 14.24 -3.24 -1.03
C ARG A 150 13.95 -4.46 -0.19
N ASP A 151 14.25 -5.62 -0.75
CA ASP A 151 14.35 -6.86 0.01
C ASP A 151 15.75 -6.98 0.60
N ILE A 152 15.83 -6.83 1.92
CA ILE A 152 17.10 -6.78 2.66
C ILE A 152 17.27 -8.07 3.44
N PHE A 153 18.25 -8.85 3.02
CA PHE A 153 18.63 -10.12 3.64
C PHE A 153 19.91 -9.94 4.45
N GLN A 154 19.84 -10.21 5.74
CA GLN A 154 21.03 -10.38 6.57
C GLN A 154 21.51 -11.81 6.39
N LEU A 155 22.67 -12.01 5.75
CA LEU A 155 23.25 -13.33 5.58
C LEU A 155 23.93 -13.77 6.87
N LYS A 156 23.91 -15.09 7.13
CA LYS A 156 24.70 -15.68 8.22
C LYS A 156 26.18 -15.46 7.96
N PHE A 157 26.96 -15.26 9.03
CA PHE A 157 28.40 -15.09 8.94
C PHE A 157 29.06 -16.23 8.14
N GLY A 158 29.96 -15.87 7.22
CA GLY A 158 30.64 -16.80 6.32
C GLY A 158 29.83 -17.27 5.11
N GLN A 159 28.52 -16.99 5.02
CA GLN A 159 27.67 -17.49 3.92
C GLN A 159 27.65 -16.61 2.67
N TYR A 160 28.39 -15.50 2.66
CA TYR A 160 28.38 -14.56 1.53
C TYR A 160 28.75 -15.23 0.19
N LYS A 161 29.77 -16.09 0.18
CA LYS A 161 30.20 -16.80 -1.04
C LYS A 161 29.12 -17.74 -1.57
N ALA A 162 28.41 -18.45 -0.69
CA ALA A 162 27.31 -19.32 -1.08
C ALA A 162 26.13 -18.51 -1.64
N ALA A 163 25.78 -17.41 -0.97
CA ALA A 163 24.71 -16.51 -1.42
C ALA A 163 25.05 -15.87 -2.78
N LYS A 164 26.29 -15.43 -2.98
CA LYS A 164 26.77 -14.89 -4.26
C LYS A 164 26.69 -15.92 -5.39
N ASN A 165 27.03 -17.18 -5.13
CA ASN A 165 26.90 -18.23 -6.14
C ASN A 165 25.45 -18.46 -6.55
N LEU A 166 24.52 -18.47 -5.59
CA LEU A 166 23.08 -18.54 -5.87
C LEU A 166 22.61 -17.32 -6.65
N LEU A 167 23.09 -16.13 -6.32
CA LEU A 167 22.75 -14.91 -7.05
C LEU A 167 23.22 -14.98 -8.51
N ASN A 168 24.46 -15.42 -8.75
CA ASN A 168 24.98 -15.61 -10.11
C ASN A 168 24.12 -16.59 -10.90
N GLU A 169 23.71 -17.71 -10.29
CA GLU A 169 22.80 -18.68 -10.91
C GLU A 169 21.46 -18.03 -11.27
N ALA A 170 20.87 -17.23 -10.38
CA ALA A 170 19.61 -16.53 -10.63
C ALA A 170 19.75 -15.53 -11.79
N LEU A 171 20.88 -14.81 -11.88
CA LEU A 171 21.16 -13.88 -12.97
C LEU A 171 21.36 -14.60 -14.31
N GLU A 172 22.14 -15.67 -14.35
CA GLU A 172 22.38 -16.47 -15.55
C GLU A 172 21.10 -17.08 -16.12
N LYS A 173 20.17 -17.46 -15.23
CA LYS A 173 18.88 -18.03 -15.59
C LYS A 173 17.77 -16.99 -15.78
N ALA A 174 18.09 -15.70 -15.73
CA ALA A 174 17.12 -14.60 -15.82
C ALA A 174 15.92 -14.77 -14.85
N MET A 175 16.20 -15.27 -13.63
CA MET A 175 15.18 -15.55 -12.62
C MET A 175 14.77 -14.31 -11.83
N LEU A 176 15.57 -13.25 -11.88
CA LEU A 176 15.20 -11.98 -11.28
C LEU A 176 14.20 -11.25 -12.20
N PRO A 177 13.16 -10.62 -11.64
CA PRO A 177 12.22 -9.83 -12.41
C PRO A 177 12.93 -8.79 -13.28
N GLU A 178 12.47 -8.60 -14.51
CA GLU A 178 12.79 -7.39 -15.31
C GLU A 178 12.07 -6.18 -14.69
N ALA A 179 12.47 -5.79 -13.49
CA ALA A 179 11.98 -4.60 -12.82
C ALA A 179 12.78 -3.37 -13.26
N GLN A 180 12.13 -2.22 -13.35
CA GLN A 180 12.85 -0.96 -13.54
C GLN A 180 13.85 -0.78 -12.40
N HIS A 181 15.04 -0.25 -12.67
CA HIS A 181 16.04 0.03 -11.64
C HIS A 181 16.42 -1.19 -10.76
N ALA A 182 16.34 -2.42 -11.28
CA ALA A 182 16.76 -3.61 -10.55
C ALA A 182 18.25 -3.52 -10.17
N ARG A 183 18.56 -3.57 -8.86
CA ARG A 183 19.91 -3.50 -8.31
C ARG A 183 20.11 -4.59 -7.27
N VAL A 184 21.30 -5.16 -7.24
CA VAL A 184 21.74 -6.01 -6.14
C VAL A 184 22.92 -5.35 -5.46
N LEU A 185 22.74 -5.01 -4.18
CA LEU A 185 23.70 -4.25 -3.40
C LEU A 185 24.18 -5.08 -2.22
N THR A 186 25.43 -4.83 -1.81
CA THR A 186 25.97 -5.26 -0.52
C THR A 186 26.51 -4.05 0.21
N ASP A 187 26.70 -4.19 1.50
CA ASP A 187 27.38 -3.18 2.30
C ASP A 187 28.82 -2.94 1.83
N PHE A 188 29.14 -1.69 1.49
CA PHE A 188 30.52 -1.20 1.48
C PHE A 188 30.94 -0.77 2.90
N THR A 189 29.96 -0.27 3.66
CA THR A 189 30.01 0.03 5.09
C THR A 189 28.68 -0.40 5.71
N GLY A 190 28.67 -0.81 6.99
CA GLY A 190 27.46 -1.22 7.70
C GLY A 190 27.66 -2.46 8.56
N ASP A 191 26.57 -3.18 8.85
CA ASP A 191 26.51 -4.31 9.79
C ASP A 191 27.22 -5.59 9.30
N ALA A 192 27.93 -5.53 8.16
CA ALA A 192 28.48 -6.69 7.44
C ALA A 192 27.39 -7.63 6.88
N TYR A 193 27.68 -8.36 5.80
CA TYR A 193 26.85 -9.47 5.31
C TYR A 193 25.40 -9.10 4.91
N ARG A 194 25.17 -7.88 4.40
CA ARG A 194 23.84 -7.50 3.89
C ARG A 194 23.75 -7.74 2.40
N LEU A 195 22.71 -8.42 1.95
CA LEU A 195 22.35 -8.53 0.55
C LEU A 195 21.02 -7.80 0.33
N VAL A 196 21.00 -6.80 -0.52
CA VAL A 196 19.82 -5.96 -0.80
C VAL A 196 19.43 -6.18 -2.26
N PHE A 197 18.22 -6.65 -2.49
CA PHE A 197 17.60 -6.64 -3.81
C PHE A 197 16.70 -5.42 -3.85
N GLU A 198 16.99 -4.50 -4.75
CA GLU A 198 16.17 -3.32 -4.97
C GLU A 198 15.51 -3.38 -6.34
N GLU A 199 14.21 -3.11 -6.37
CA GLU A 199 13.39 -3.12 -7.58
C GLU A 199 12.50 -1.87 -7.61
N GLY A 200 12.33 -1.31 -8.80
CA GLY A 200 11.49 -0.15 -9.07
C GLY A 200 10.16 -0.55 -9.70
N PHE A 201 9.08 0.04 -9.20
CA PHE A 201 7.71 -0.17 -9.67
C PHE A 201 7.01 1.17 -9.91
N ASP A 202 6.17 1.27 -10.94
CA ASP A 202 5.43 2.50 -11.23
C ASP A 202 4.24 2.70 -10.26
N SER A 203 3.84 1.65 -9.54
CA SER A 203 2.80 1.64 -8.51
C SER A 203 2.99 0.49 -7.50
N LEU A 204 2.35 0.58 -6.32
CA LEU A 204 2.31 -0.58 -5.40
C LEU A 204 1.50 -1.76 -5.97
N THR A 205 0.61 -1.51 -6.92
CA THR A 205 -0.14 -2.56 -7.61
C THR A 205 0.77 -3.38 -8.53
N ASP A 206 1.69 -2.75 -9.26
CA ASP A 206 2.69 -3.46 -10.08
C ASP A 206 3.55 -4.37 -9.21
N TYR A 207 3.89 -3.86 -8.03
CA TYR A 207 4.62 -4.61 -7.03
C TYR A 207 3.80 -5.80 -6.49
N GLU A 208 2.55 -5.63 -6.08
CA GLU A 208 1.69 -6.73 -5.64
C GLU A 208 1.56 -7.83 -6.70
N ILE A 209 1.44 -7.43 -7.97
CA ILE A 209 1.36 -8.37 -9.10
C ILE A 209 2.68 -9.12 -9.28
N SER A 210 3.83 -8.44 -9.13
CA SER A 210 5.14 -9.11 -9.19
C SER A 210 5.24 -10.19 -8.11
N LEU A 211 4.77 -9.94 -6.88
CA LEU A 211 4.76 -10.92 -5.79
C LEU A 211 4.01 -12.20 -6.14
N THR A 212 2.93 -12.10 -6.92
CA THR A 212 2.09 -13.26 -7.27
C THR A 212 2.54 -14.00 -8.52
N THR A 213 3.26 -13.33 -9.42
CA THR A 213 3.64 -13.87 -10.73
C THR A 213 5.08 -14.42 -10.75
N SER A 214 6.08 -13.64 -10.33
CA SER A 214 7.49 -14.04 -10.40
C SER A 214 7.86 -15.08 -9.33
N MET A 215 7.30 -14.97 -8.13
CA MET A 215 7.62 -15.89 -7.02
C MET A 215 6.94 -17.27 -7.09
N ARG A 216 6.03 -17.48 -8.04
CA ARG A 216 5.34 -18.77 -8.24
C ARG A 216 6.00 -19.70 -9.25
N SER A 217 7.07 -19.26 -9.94
CA SER A 217 7.78 -20.15 -10.84
C SER A 217 8.46 -21.29 -10.05
N ALA A 218 8.39 -22.51 -10.58
CA ALA A 218 8.98 -23.68 -9.93
C ALA A 218 10.50 -23.52 -9.75
N GLU A 219 11.13 -22.83 -10.70
CA GLU A 219 12.55 -22.49 -10.68
C GLU A 219 12.88 -21.54 -9.53
N TRP A 220 12.10 -20.48 -9.34
CA TRP A 220 12.28 -19.54 -8.22
C TRP A 220 12.11 -20.24 -6.87
N GLN A 221 11.09 -21.08 -6.72
CA GLN A 221 10.86 -21.83 -5.47
C GLN A 221 12.04 -22.76 -5.15
N ALA A 222 12.55 -23.49 -6.14
CA ALA A 222 13.70 -24.37 -5.96
C ALA A 222 14.98 -23.59 -5.57
N TRP A 223 15.17 -22.41 -6.15
CA TRP A 223 16.27 -21.51 -5.78
C TRP A 223 16.10 -20.96 -4.37
N TYR A 224 14.88 -20.51 -4.01
CA TYR A 224 14.58 -19.90 -2.72
C TYR A 224 14.81 -20.86 -1.55
N GLU A 225 14.48 -22.14 -1.71
CA GLU A 225 14.77 -23.17 -0.70
C GLU A 225 16.26 -23.38 -0.44
N ARG A 226 17.13 -23.09 -1.42
CA ARG A 226 18.59 -23.12 -1.26
C ARG A 226 19.13 -21.81 -0.68
N PHE A 227 18.47 -20.69 -0.96
CA PHE A 227 18.88 -19.37 -0.48
C PHE A 227 18.48 -19.13 0.97
N LYS A 228 17.26 -19.49 1.37
CA LYS A 228 16.69 -19.28 2.70
C LYS A 228 17.60 -19.76 3.86
N PRO A 229 18.26 -20.94 3.80
CA PRO A 229 19.17 -21.39 4.85
C PRO A 229 20.40 -20.48 5.07
N LEU A 230 20.76 -19.66 4.09
CA LEU A 230 21.90 -18.72 4.16
C LEU A 230 21.55 -17.41 4.87
N VAL A 231 20.25 -17.13 5.07
CA VAL A 231 19.74 -15.89 5.65
C VAL A 231 19.49 -16.09 7.14
N GLU A 232 19.90 -15.12 7.95
CA GLU A 232 19.62 -15.04 9.39
C GLU A 232 18.27 -14.34 9.64
N ARG A 233 18.07 -13.18 9.01
CA ARG A 233 16.83 -12.40 9.06
C ARG A 233 16.63 -11.64 7.76
N SER A 234 15.37 -11.31 7.45
CA SER A 234 15.02 -10.45 6.32
C SER A 234 14.03 -9.39 6.74
N HIS A 235 14.09 -8.23 6.10
CA HIS A 235 13.04 -7.23 6.15
C HIS A 235 12.91 -6.54 4.80
N ARG A 236 11.79 -5.84 4.62
CA ARG A 236 11.46 -5.14 3.39
C ARG A 236 11.25 -3.66 3.67
N GLU A 237 11.82 -2.82 2.83
CA GLU A 237 11.52 -1.40 2.76
C GLU A 237 10.74 -1.12 1.47
N ILE A 238 9.69 -0.31 1.56
CA ILE A 238 8.97 0.21 0.39
C ILE A 238 9.05 1.73 0.47
N LEU A 239 9.76 2.32 -0.48
CA LEU A 239 10.12 3.74 -0.50
C LEU A 239 9.45 4.40 -1.70
N LYS A 240 8.83 5.56 -1.51
CA LYS A 240 8.38 6.41 -2.62
C LYS A 240 9.56 7.26 -3.10
N GLN A 241 9.94 7.15 -4.36
CA GLN A 241 10.94 8.02 -4.97
C GLN A 241 10.34 9.41 -5.21
N VAL A 242 11.07 10.46 -4.83
CA VAL A 242 10.58 11.87 -4.86
C VAL A 242 11.28 12.68 -5.97
N ILE A 243 12.46 12.25 -6.45
CA ILE A 243 13.26 12.91 -7.50
C ILE A 243 13.83 11.83 -8.43
#